data_AF-A0A1Q8BHB0-F1
#
_entry.id   AF-A0A1Q8BHB0-F1
#
_cell.length_a   1.000
_cell.length_b   1.000
_cell.length_c   1.000
_cell.angle_alpha   90.00
_cell.angle_beta   90.00
_cell.angle_gamma   90.00
#
_symmetry.space_group_name_H-M   'P 1'
#
loop_
_entity.id
_entity.type
_entity.pdbx_description
1 polymer ?
#
loop_
_entity_poly.entity_id
_entity_poly.type
_entity_poly.pdbx_seq_one_letter_code
_entity_poly.pdbx_strand_id
1 'polypeptide(L)'
;MDQYGIGMAPLHTHDTSGTIHVEVNTSHRDFTLHEFLSIWGQPSDGIAIDGHPVTSLTVDGVQQTSPRADVVFKDGQKIAMTLSA
;
A
#
# COMPACT_ATOMS: atom_id res chain seq x y z
N MET A 1 16.68 15.60 18.08
CA MET A 1 16.67 14.15 18.32
C MET A 1 15.22 13.77 18.27
N ASP A 2 14.81 13.38 17.09
CA ASP A 2 13.42 13.27 16.72
C ASP A 2 13.12 11.79 16.91
N GLN A 3 11.98 11.47 17.50
CA GLN A 3 11.64 10.17 18.08
C GLN A 3 11.61 8.97 17.11
N TYR A 4 12.08 9.14 15.86
CA TYR A 4 12.05 8.15 14.79
C TYR A 4 13.42 7.75 14.23
N GLY A 5 14.52 8.37 14.68
CA GLY A 5 15.86 7.98 14.22
C GLY A 5 16.06 8.21 12.71
N ILE A 6 17.30 8.10 12.25
CA ILE A 6 17.64 8.27 10.83
C ILE A 6 17.20 6.98 10.12
N GLY A 7 16.03 6.98 9.46
CA GLY A 7 15.50 5.78 8.80
C GLY A 7 14.26 6.08 7.95
N MET A 8 14.11 5.32 6.85
CA MET A 8 12.98 5.41 5.92
C MET A 8 11.63 5.36 6.65
N ALA A 9 10.60 5.99 6.06
CA ALA A 9 9.24 5.86 6.57
C ALA A 9 8.91 4.36 6.76
N PRO A 10 8.13 3.99 7.81
CA PRO A 10 7.80 2.59 8.11
C PRO A 10 7.06 1.87 6.97
N LEU A 11 6.70 2.63 5.93
CA LEU A 11 6.07 2.17 4.72
C LEU A 11 6.76 2.85 3.54
N HIS A 12 7.53 2.07 2.77
CA HIS A 12 8.21 2.56 1.58
C HIS A 12 8.27 1.48 0.50
N THR A 13 8.42 1.87 -0.76
CA THR A 13 8.71 0.92 -1.84
C THR A 13 10.20 0.92 -2.14
N HIS A 14 10.74 -0.27 -2.47
CA HIS A 14 12.18 -0.44 -2.68
C HIS A 14 12.61 -0.23 -4.15
N ASP A 15 11.71 -0.40 -5.13
CA ASP A 15 12.07 -0.32 -6.55
C ASP A 15 10.85 -0.23 -7.50
N THR A 16 11.11 -0.21 -8.81
CA THR A 16 10.10 -0.21 -9.87
C THR A 16 9.31 -1.52 -10.01
N SER A 17 9.58 -2.54 -9.18
CA SER A 17 8.84 -3.81 -9.22
C SER A 17 7.43 -3.71 -8.63
N GLY A 18 7.14 -2.63 -7.89
CA GLY A 18 5.87 -2.47 -7.18
C GLY A 18 5.82 -3.19 -5.84
N THR A 19 6.96 -3.64 -5.30
CA THR A 19 7.01 -4.28 -3.98
C THR A 19 6.93 -3.22 -2.87
N ILE A 20 5.86 -3.28 -2.07
CA ILE A 20 5.70 -2.46 -0.86
C ILE A 20 6.40 -3.18 0.29
N HIS A 21 7.36 -2.50 0.93
CA HIS A 21 8.02 -2.98 2.15
C HIS A 21 7.42 -2.25 3.35
N VAL A 22 6.90 -3.03 4.30
CA VAL A 22 6.39 -2.54 5.58
C VAL A 22 7.45 -2.85 6.63
N GLU A 23 8.34 -1.90 6.91
CA GLU A 23 9.36 -2.05 7.94
C GLU A 23 8.83 -1.50 9.26
N VAL A 24 8.13 -2.35 10.03
CA VAL A 24 7.63 -1.97 11.35
C VAL A 24 8.56 -2.53 12.43
N ASN A 25 9.13 -1.64 13.26
CA ASN A 25 9.84 -2.01 14.49
C ASN A 25 8.93 -2.06 15.73
N THR A 26 7.61 -1.89 15.55
CA THR A 26 6.60 -1.88 16.62
C THR A 26 5.49 -2.89 16.34
N SER A 27 5.45 -3.95 17.14
CA SER A 27 4.66 -5.18 16.93
C SER A 27 3.13 -5.05 17.02
N HIS A 28 2.53 -3.85 17.07
CA HIS A 28 1.12 -3.68 17.48
C HIS A 28 0.29 -2.70 16.63
N ARG A 29 0.68 -2.40 15.39
CA ARG A 29 -0.14 -1.55 14.51
C ARG A 29 -0.37 -2.24 13.17
N ASP A 30 -1.63 -2.34 12.79
CA ASP A 30 -2.03 -2.70 11.43
C ASP A 30 -1.75 -1.52 10.48
N PHE A 31 -1.25 -1.82 9.29
CA PHE A 31 -1.08 -0.86 8.20
C PHE A 31 -2.03 -1.24 7.08
N THR A 32 -2.79 -0.28 6.56
CA THR A 32 -3.78 -0.56 5.51
C THR A 32 -3.38 0.03 4.17
N LEU A 33 -3.95 -0.52 3.10
CA LEU A 33 -3.86 0.06 1.76
C LEU A 33 -4.34 1.51 1.72
N HIS A 34 -5.40 1.85 2.45
CA HIS A 34 -5.91 3.21 2.50
C HIS A 34 -4.91 4.19 3.13
N GLU A 35 -4.21 3.76 4.18
CA GLU A 35 -3.15 4.55 4.80
C GLU A 35 -1.94 4.72 3.87
N PHE A 36 -1.53 3.65 3.18
CA PHE A 36 -0.48 3.70 2.17
C PHE A 36 -0.79 4.74 1.08
N LEU A 37 -1.99 4.67 0.51
CA LEU A 37 -2.44 5.56 -0.55
C LEU A 37 -2.45 7.02 -0.07
N SER A 38 -2.93 7.26 1.15
CA SER A 38 -2.90 8.59 1.74
C SER A 38 -1.48 9.13 1.90
N ILE A 39 -0.51 8.30 2.31
CA ILE A 39 0.90 8.69 2.43
C ILE A 39 1.49 8.99 1.05
N TRP A 40 1.07 8.24 0.03
CA TRP A 40 1.50 8.40 -1.37
C TRP A 40 0.80 9.55 -2.12
N GLY A 41 -0.04 10.33 -1.44
CA GLY A 41 -0.77 11.44 -2.05
C GLY A 41 -1.86 11.00 -3.03
N GLN A 42 -2.28 9.75 -2.96
CA GLN A 42 -3.38 9.19 -3.75
C GLN A 42 -4.69 9.27 -2.95
N PRO A 43 -5.85 9.22 -3.64
CA PRO A 43 -7.14 9.03 -2.97
C PRO A 43 -7.09 7.82 -2.03
N SER A 44 -7.35 8.06 -0.74
CA SER A 44 -7.25 7.03 0.30
C SER A 44 -8.28 5.92 0.13
N ASP A 45 -9.35 6.14 -0.62
CA ASP A 45 -10.38 5.15 -0.93
C ASP A 45 -10.01 4.24 -2.12
N GLY A 46 -8.82 4.43 -2.71
CA GLY A 46 -8.34 3.64 -3.84
C GLY A 46 -9.16 3.82 -5.12
N ILE A 47 -9.93 4.91 -5.25
CA ILE A 47 -10.74 5.14 -6.46
C ILE A 47 -9.89 5.30 -7.72
N ALA A 48 -8.74 5.94 -7.59
CA ALA A 48 -7.82 6.23 -8.68
C ALA A 48 -6.39 6.31 -8.17
N ILE A 49 -5.44 6.02 -9.05
CA ILE A 49 -4.02 6.28 -8.85
C ILE A 49 -3.58 7.21 -9.98
N ASP A 50 -3.02 8.36 -9.62
CA ASP A 50 -2.57 9.40 -10.57
C ASP A 50 -3.67 9.82 -11.56
N GLY A 51 -4.92 9.90 -11.08
CA GLY A 51 -6.09 10.24 -11.90
C GLY A 51 -6.64 9.09 -12.75
N HIS A 52 -5.98 7.94 -12.78
CA HIS A 52 -6.44 6.75 -13.50
C HIS A 52 -7.28 5.83 -12.60
N PRO A 53 -8.53 5.50 -12.97
CA PRO A 53 -9.39 4.61 -12.19
C PRO A 53 -8.76 3.23 -11.90
N VAL A 54 -8.88 2.76 -10.65
CA VAL A 54 -8.48 1.39 -10.29
C VAL A 54 -9.59 0.42 -10.68
N THR A 55 -9.25 -0.61 -11.46
CA THR A 55 -10.19 -1.61 -11.99
C THR A 55 -10.11 -2.95 -11.29
N SER A 56 -8.95 -3.33 -10.77
CA SER A 56 -8.76 -4.57 -10.01
C SER A 56 -7.71 -4.43 -8.94
N LEU A 57 -7.85 -5.22 -7.88
CA LEU A 57 -6.88 -5.37 -6.80
C LEU A 57 -6.62 -6.85 -6.56
N THR A 58 -5.36 -7.24 -6.47
CA THR A 58 -4.94 -8.59 -6.07
C THR A 58 -4.02 -8.54 -4.86
N VAL A 59 -4.15 -9.54 -4.00
CA VAL A 59 -3.28 -9.79 -2.84
C VAL A 59 -2.70 -11.19 -3.02
N ASP A 60 -1.38 -11.29 -3.15
CA ASP A 60 -0.67 -12.54 -3.44
C ASP A 60 -1.22 -13.26 -4.69
N GLY A 61 -1.64 -12.48 -5.68
CA GLY A 61 -2.26 -12.97 -6.93
C GLY A 61 -3.74 -13.35 -6.82
N VAL A 62 -4.34 -13.26 -5.62
CA VAL A 62 -5.78 -13.53 -5.42
C VAL A 62 -6.57 -12.25 -5.60
N GLN A 63 -7.49 -12.27 -6.58
CA GLN A 63 -8.41 -11.17 -6.86
C GLN A 63 -9.31 -10.87 -5.65
N GLN A 64 -9.33 -9.60 -5.23
CA GLN A 64 -10.20 -9.12 -4.17
C GLN A 64 -11.62 -8.89 -4.71
N THR A 65 -12.60 -8.98 -3.81
CA THR A 65 -14.03 -8.76 -4.13
C THR A 65 -14.33 -7.33 -4.60
N SER A 66 -13.47 -6.38 -4.22
CA SER A 66 -13.54 -4.98 -4.63
C SER A 66 -12.14 -4.47 -4.96
N PRO A 67 -11.98 -3.61 -5.99
CA PRO A 67 -10.74 -2.88 -6.23
C PRO A 67 -10.41 -1.87 -5.10
N ARG A 68 -11.38 -1.61 -4.22
CA ARG A 68 -11.28 -0.72 -3.05
C ARG A 68 -11.41 -1.49 -1.74
N ALA A 69 -10.97 -2.76 -1.73
CA ALA A 69 -11.01 -3.55 -0.52
C ALA A 69 -10.07 -2.94 0.54
N ASP A 70 -10.53 -2.90 1.79
CA ASP A 70 -9.69 -2.50 2.92
C ASP A 70 -8.71 -3.62 3.24
N VAL A 71 -7.53 -3.55 2.62
CA VAL A 71 -6.49 -4.57 2.79
C VAL A 71 -5.55 -4.14 3.91
N VAL A 72 -5.49 -4.97 4.95
CA VAL A 72 -4.42 -4.91 5.96
C VAL A 72 -3.18 -5.59 5.39
N PHE A 73 -2.08 -4.85 5.32
CA PHE A 73 -0.81 -5.37 4.85
C PHE A 73 -0.19 -6.31 5.88
N LYS A 74 0.33 -7.43 5.38
CA LYS A 74 1.21 -8.31 6.13
C LYS A 74 2.57 -8.36 5.47
N ASP A 75 3.60 -8.56 6.27
CA ASP A 75 4.96 -8.68 5.78
C ASP A 75 5.07 -9.78 4.71
N GLY A 76 5.84 -9.49 3.65
CA GLY A 76 6.04 -10.36 2.50
C GLY A 76 4.88 -10.47 1.50
N GLN A 77 3.74 -9.81 1.72
CA GLN A 77 2.63 -9.85 0.77
C GLN A 77 2.87 -8.98 -0.47
N LYS A 78 2.35 -9.44 -1.62
CA LYS A 78 2.35 -8.69 -2.88
C LYS A 78 0.98 -8.11 -3.16
N ILE A 79 0.94 -6.80 -3.34
CA ILE A 79 -0.27 -6.07 -3.72
C ILE A 79 -0.11 -5.57 -5.15
N ALA A 80 -1.07 -5.87 -6.02
CA ALA A 80 -1.09 -5.35 -7.38
C ALA A 80 -2.44 -4.72 -7.71
N MET A 81 -2.41 -3.49 -8.22
CA MET A 81 -3.56 -2.74 -8.70
C MET A 81 -3.46 -2.55 -10.21
N THR A 82 -4.57 -2.76 -10.92
CA THR A 82 -4.68 -2.49 -12.36
C THR A 82 -5.43 -1.19 -12.57
N LEU A 83 -4.89 -0.30 -13.39
CA LEU A 83 -5.50 0.99 -13.73
C LEU A 83 -6.13 0.92 -15.12
N SER A 84 -7.24 1.65 -15.33
CA SER A 84 -7.74 1.87 -16.70
C SER A 84 -6.86 2.88 -17.42
N ALA A 85 -6.65 2.64 -18.72
CA ALA A 85 -5.96 3.58 -19.62
C ALA A 85 -6.63 4.95 -19.68
#